data_AF-A0A954M8I0-F1
#
_entry.id   AF-A0A954M8I0-F1
#
_cell.length_a   1.000
_cell.length_b   1.000
_cell.length_c   1.000
_cell.angle_alpha   90.00
_cell.angle_beta   90.00
_cell.angle_gamma   90.00
#
_symmetry.space_group_name_H-M   'P 1'
#
loop_
_entity.id
_entity.type
_entity.pdbx_description
1 polymer ?
#
loop_
_entity_poly.entity_id
_entity_poly.type
_entity_poly.pdbx_seq_one_letter_code
_entity_poly.pdbx_strand_id
1 'polypeptide(L)'
;AAMQALRFMWTYGKGQIDADQLRGAMRLLLDRPNLADLVIVDLARWNDWQVMDRLMTIYESEDYDVPSIKRAIVRFLMIAEKANVEAGDITENQLAMAQKHLAHLREIDPKTVSKAEKYFFD
;
A
#
# COMPACT_ATOMS: atom_id res chain seq x y z
N ALA A 1 4.97 1.14 19.00
CA ALA A 1 5.48 -0.18 19.44
C ALA A 1 5.14 -1.29 18.45
N ALA A 2 3.86 -1.63 18.22
CA ALA A 2 3.45 -2.76 17.36
C ALA A 2 4.03 -2.74 15.94
N MET A 3 3.90 -1.63 15.19
CA MET A 3 4.44 -1.52 13.83
C MET A 3 5.96 -1.78 13.76
N GLN A 4 6.72 -1.27 14.73
CA GLN A 4 8.17 -1.47 14.78
C GLN A 4 8.54 -2.92 15.10
N ALA A 5 7.77 -3.59 15.96
CA ALA A 5 7.95 -5.01 16.23
C ALA A 5 7.67 -5.85 14.97
N LEU A 6 6.61 -5.54 14.22
CA LEU A 6 6.32 -6.22 12.95
C LEU A 6 7.44 -6.02 11.91
N ARG A 7 7.96 -4.79 11.76
CA ARG A 7 9.12 -4.51 10.91
C ARG A 7 10.36 -5.29 11.33
N PHE A 8 10.64 -5.33 12.63
CA PHE A 8 11.76 -6.10 13.17
C PHE A 8 11.62 -7.59 12.84
N MET A 9 10.43 -8.17 13.05
CA MET A 9 10.19 -9.58 12.74
C MET A 9 10.27 -9.87 11.24
N TRP A 10 9.79 -8.96 10.39
CA TRP A 10 9.93 -9.09 8.94
C TRP A 10 11.39 -9.14 8.50
N THR A 11 12.24 -8.24 9.02
CA THR A 11 13.65 -8.14 8.60
C THR A 11 14.55 -9.15 9.30
N TYR A 12 14.34 -9.40 10.59
CA TYR A 12 15.29 -10.13 11.45
C TYR A 12 14.71 -11.39 12.08
N GLY A 13 13.41 -11.65 11.92
CA GLY A 13 12.73 -12.80 12.52
C GLY A 13 13.10 -14.15 11.91
N LYS A 14 13.87 -14.18 10.81
CA LYS A 14 14.37 -15.41 10.17
C LYS A 14 13.26 -16.44 9.88
N GLY A 15 12.07 -15.97 9.51
CA GLY A 15 10.92 -16.83 9.20
C GLY A 15 10.27 -17.52 10.41
N GLN A 16 10.56 -17.08 11.65
CA GLN A 16 9.87 -17.59 12.85
C GLN A 16 8.36 -17.35 12.82
N ILE A 17 7.95 -16.27 12.13
CA ILE A 17 6.56 -15.98 11.83
C ILE A 17 6.43 -15.96 10.31
N ASP A 18 5.41 -16.62 9.81
CA ASP A 18 5.10 -16.66 8.38
C ASP A 18 4.84 -15.25 7.82
N ALA A 19 5.25 -15.03 6.56
CA ALA A 19 5.14 -13.72 5.91
C ALA A 19 3.68 -13.24 5.80
N ASP A 20 2.74 -14.15 5.53
CA ASP A 20 1.33 -13.81 5.42
C ASP A 20 0.71 -13.49 6.78
N GLN A 21 1.20 -14.11 7.86
CA GLN A 21 0.82 -13.73 9.22
C GLN A 21 1.31 -12.32 9.59
N LEU A 22 2.55 -11.97 9.24
CA LEU A 22 3.09 -10.64 9.48
C LEU A 22 2.34 -9.57 8.68
N ARG A 23 2.06 -9.85 7.41
CA ARG A 23 1.19 -9.02 6.55
C ARG A 23 -0.19 -8.84 7.18
N GLY A 24 -0.84 -9.92 7.58
CA GLY A 24 -2.13 -9.91 8.26
C GLY A 24 -2.15 -9.00 9.50
N ALA A 25 -1.13 -9.09 10.35
CA ALA A 25 -0.99 -8.23 11.52
C ALA A 25 -0.75 -6.75 11.15
N MET A 26 0.03 -6.48 10.10
CA MET A 26 0.28 -5.12 9.61
C MET A 26 -1.00 -4.49 9.05
N ARG A 27 -1.85 -5.25 8.34
CA ARG A 27 -3.15 -4.78 7.82
C ARG A 27 -4.08 -4.26 8.92
N LEU A 28 -4.03 -4.81 10.13
CA LEU A 28 -4.84 -4.34 11.26
C LEU A 28 -4.49 -2.90 11.68
N LEU A 29 -3.29 -2.42 11.35
CA LEU A 29 -2.86 -1.07 11.67
C LEU A 29 -3.41 -0.02 10.70
N LEU A 30 -4.03 -0.42 9.58
CA LEU A 30 -4.76 0.49 8.69
C LEU A 30 -5.98 1.13 9.37
N ASP A 31 -6.54 0.49 10.41
CA ASP A 31 -7.65 1.04 11.23
C ASP A 31 -7.20 2.21 12.14
N ARG A 32 -5.93 2.63 12.04
CA ARG A 32 -5.38 3.75 12.79
C ARG A 32 -4.93 4.84 11.81
N PRO A 33 -5.74 5.89 11.58
CA PRO A 33 -5.43 6.95 10.63
C PRO A 33 -4.04 7.57 10.82
N ASN A 34 -3.61 7.75 12.08
CA ASN A 34 -2.30 8.31 12.42
C ASN A 34 -1.10 7.43 12.07
N LEU A 35 -1.31 6.17 11.65
CA LEU A 35 -0.27 5.24 11.20
C LEU A 35 -0.46 4.83 9.74
N ALA A 36 -1.59 5.15 9.12
CA ALA A 36 -2.02 4.54 7.87
C ALA A 36 -1.01 4.80 6.73
N ASP A 37 -0.47 6.01 6.60
CA ASP A 37 0.51 6.32 5.56
C ASP A 37 1.78 5.46 5.68
N LEU A 38 2.31 5.30 6.90
CA LEU A 38 3.47 4.43 7.17
C LEU A 38 3.17 2.96 6.91
N VAL A 39 1.99 2.49 7.32
CA VAL A 39 1.54 1.10 7.13
C VAL A 39 1.38 0.78 5.65
N ILE A 40 0.80 1.69 4.86
CA ILE A 40 0.65 1.53 3.41
C ILE A 40 2.02 1.38 2.73
N VAL A 41 3.01 2.18 3.13
CA VAL A 41 4.38 2.05 2.59
C VAL A 41 5.00 0.70 2.93
N ASP A 42 4.82 0.20 4.15
CA ASP A 42 5.34 -1.13 4.51
C ASP A 42 4.65 -2.24 3.73
N LEU A 43 3.32 -2.20 3.60
CA LEU A 43 2.56 -3.18 2.84
C LEU A 43 2.97 -3.22 1.36
N ALA A 44 3.25 -2.05 0.76
CA ALA A 44 3.78 -1.99 -0.60
C ALA A 44 5.16 -2.68 -0.71
N ARG A 45 6.06 -2.43 0.26
CA ARG A 45 7.39 -3.08 0.29
C ARG A 45 7.31 -4.58 0.52
N TRP A 46 6.26 -5.03 1.20
CA TRP A 46 6.02 -6.44 1.48
C TRP A 46 5.21 -7.12 0.39
N ASN A 47 4.97 -6.45 -0.74
CA ASN A 47 4.16 -6.93 -1.85
C ASN A 47 2.76 -7.42 -1.42
N ASP A 48 2.18 -6.77 -0.42
CA ASP A 48 0.88 -7.15 0.12
C ASP A 48 -0.26 -6.50 -0.67
N TRP A 49 -0.50 -7.03 -1.86
CA TRP A 49 -1.47 -6.49 -2.83
C TRP A 49 -2.93 -6.73 -2.45
N GLN A 50 -3.22 -7.57 -1.45
CA GLN A 50 -4.59 -7.91 -1.05
C GLN A 50 -5.36 -6.73 -0.46
N VAL A 51 -4.68 -5.63 -0.09
CA VAL A 51 -5.33 -4.46 0.51
C VAL A 51 -5.85 -3.44 -0.50
N MET A 52 -5.63 -3.58 -1.80
CA MET A 52 -5.98 -2.56 -2.81
C MET A 52 -7.40 -2.01 -2.68
N ASP A 53 -8.41 -2.87 -2.62
CA ASP A 53 -9.81 -2.44 -2.49
C ASP A 53 -10.06 -1.72 -1.16
N ARG A 54 -9.46 -2.18 -0.06
CA ARG A 54 -9.53 -1.50 1.23
C ARG A 54 -8.86 -0.13 1.18
N LEU A 55 -7.74 0.01 0.45
CA LEU A 55 -7.09 1.30 0.28
C LEU A 55 -7.99 2.29 -0.48
N MET A 56 -8.78 1.82 -1.46
CA MET A 56 -9.75 2.67 -2.15
C MET A 56 -10.88 3.12 -1.20
N THR A 57 -11.38 2.22 -0.34
CA THR A 57 -12.33 2.62 0.72
C THR A 57 -11.73 3.66 1.67
N ILE A 58 -10.46 3.50 2.07
CA ILE A 58 -9.74 4.48 2.90
C ILE A 58 -9.59 5.82 2.16
N TYR A 59 -9.33 5.79 0.85
CA TYR A 59 -9.16 7.00 0.03
C TYR A 59 -10.41 7.89 0.03
N GLU A 60 -11.58 7.28 0.03
CA GLU A 60 -12.90 7.94 0.02
C GLU A 60 -13.38 8.35 1.42
N SER A 61 -12.75 7.86 2.49
CA SER A 61 -13.19 8.08 3.87
C SER A 61 -12.75 9.44 4.42
N GLU A 62 -13.67 10.18 5.02
CA GLU A 62 -13.37 11.48 5.67
C GLU A 62 -12.37 11.36 6.82
N ASP A 63 -12.46 10.29 7.63
CA ASP A 63 -11.53 9.99 8.73
C ASP A 63 -10.05 9.85 8.28
N TYR A 64 -9.83 9.68 6.97
CA TYR A 64 -8.54 9.47 6.33
C TYR A 64 -8.23 10.53 5.28
N ASP A 65 -8.93 11.68 5.30
CA ASP A 65 -8.67 12.83 4.41
C ASP A 65 -7.40 13.61 4.81
N VAL A 66 -6.30 12.87 4.87
CA VAL A 66 -4.95 13.37 5.16
C VAL A 66 -4.14 13.26 3.87
N PRO A 67 -3.53 14.37 3.38
CA PRO A 67 -2.80 14.35 2.11
C PRO A 67 -1.66 13.33 2.04
N SER A 68 -1.02 12.99 3.17
CA SER A 68 0.04 11.96 3.19
C SER A 68 -0.51 10.56 2.95
N ILE A 69 -1.67 10.23 3.52
CA ILE A 69 -2.36 8.94 3.35
C ILE A 69 -2.79 8.77 1.89
N LYS A 70 -3.48 9.77 1.32
CA LYS A 70 -3.90 9.71 -0.09
C LYS A 70 -2.73 9.54 -1.04
N ARG A 71 -1.61 10.25 -0.81
CA ARG A 71 -0.38 10.03 -1.58
C ARG A 71 0.21 8.64 -1.37
N ALA A 72 0.22 8.11 -0.15
CA ALA A 72 0.72 6.76 0.11
C ALA A 72 -0.08 5.70 -0.65
N ILE A 73 -1.41 5.85 -0.75
CA ILE A 73 -2.28 4.95 -1.53
C ILE A 73 -1.92 5.01 -3.03
N VAL A 74 -1.81 6.21 -3.60
CA VAL A 74 -1.41 6.34 -5.01
C VAL A 74 -0.06 5.67 -5.25
N ARG A 75 0.91 5.89 -4.37
CA ARG A 75 2.25 5.29 -4.49
C ARG A 75 2.21 3.78 -4.35
N PHE A 76 1.38 3.24 -3.47
CA PHE A 76 1.16 1.80 -3.38
C PHE A 76 0.69 1.23 -4.72
N LEU A 77 -0.30 1.85 -5.36
CA LEU A 77 -0.82 1.41 -6.66
C LEU A 77 0.24 1.53 -7.76
N MET A 78 1.06 2.59 -7.74
CA MET A 78 2.17 2.75 -8.68
C MET A 78 3.28 1.70 -8.50
N ILE A 79 3.54 1.24 -7.27
CA ILE A 79 4.49 0.15 -7.01
C ILE A 79 3.89 -1.16 -7.55
N ALA A 80 2.62 -1.43 -7.26
CA ALA A 80 1.92 -2.61 -7.77
C ALA A 80 1.86 -2.63 -9.31
N GLU A 81 1.61 -1.49 -9.97
CA GLU A 81 1.60 -1.37 -11.44
C GLU A 81 2.96 -1.70 -12.07
N LYS A 82 4.05 -1.51 -11.34
CA LYS A 82 5.43 -1.79 -11.79
C LYS A 82 5.95 -3.16 -11.35
N ALA A 83 5.21 -3.90 -10.53
CA ALA A 83 5.62 -5.21 -10.06
C ALA A 83 5.63 -6.23 -11.21
N ASN A 84 6.56 -7.20 -11.13
CA ASN A 84 6.80 -8.13 -12.22
C ASN A 84 5.96 -9.41 -12.06
N VAL A 85 5.07 -9.65 -13.03
CA VAL A 85 4.23 -10.87 -13.07
C VAL A 85 5.07 -12.13 -13.30
N GLU A 86 6.06 -12.07 -14.19
CA GLU A 86 6.93 -13.22 -14.51
C GLU A 86 7.82 -13.61 -13.33
N ALA A 87 8.21 -12.64 -12.51
CA ALA A 87 8.97 -12.89 -11.27
C ALA A 87 8.09 -13.41 -10.11
N GLY A 88 6.75 -13.42 -10.28
CA GLY A 88 5.80 -13.81 -9.25
C GLY A 88 5.59 -12.76 -8.15
N ASP A 89 6.04 -11.51 -8.36
CA ASP A 89 5.85 -10.43 -7.38
C ASP A 89 4.38 -10.02 -7.27
N ILE A 90 3.61 -10.20 -8.34
CA ILE A 90 2.19 -9.84 -8.46
C ILE A 90 1.48 -10.79 -9.43
N THR A 91 0.19 -11.03 -9.22
CA THR A 91 -0.64 -11.78 -10.19
C THR A 91 -1.20 -10.86 -11.28
N GLU A 92 -1.57 -11.42 -12.45
CA GLU A 92 -2.22 -10.66 -13.53
C GLU A 92 -3.48 -9.90 -13.05
N ASN A 93 -4.29 -10.56 -12.22
CA ASN A 93 -5.51 -9.96 -11.65
C ASN A 93 -5.19 -8.76 -10.74
N GLN A 94 -4.15 -8.87 -9.92
CA GLN A 94 -3.72 -7.77 -9.04
C GLN A 94 -3.11 -6.62 -9.83
N LEU A 95 -2.35 -6.91 -10.89
CA LEU A 95 -1.81 -5.88 -11.78
C LEU A 95 -2.95 -5.12 -12.48
N ALA A 96 -3.93 -5.83 -13.02
CA ALA A 96 -5.11 -5.21 -13.64
C ALA A 96 -5.92 -4.37 -12.64
N MET A 97 -6.04 -4.82 -11.38
CA MET A 97 -6.68 -4.07 -10.31
C MET A 97 -5.91 -2.78 -9.99
N ALA A 98 -4.58 -2.84 -9.88
CA ALA A 98 -3.74 -1.67 -9.62
C ALA A 98 -3.89 -0.61 -10.72
N GLN A 99 -3.85 -1.03 -11.99
CA GLN A 99 -4.04 -0.17 -13.15
C GLN A 99 -5.43 0.47 -13.16
N LYS A 100 -6.47 -0.31 -12.88
CA LYS A 100 -7.86 0.17 -12.82
C LYS A 100 -8.03 1.23 -11.74
N HIS A 101 -7.55 0.97 -10.52
CA HIS A 101 -7.66 1.90 -9.39
C HIS A 101 -6.83 3.16 -9.63
N LEU A 102 -5.62 3.04 -10.19
CA LEU A 102 -4.79 4.19 -10.51
C LEU A 102 -5.40 5.06 -11.63
N ALA A 103 -5.98 4.45 -12.66
CA ALA A 103 -6.72 5.16 -13.70
C ALA A 103 -7.92 5.92 -13.11
N HIS A 104 -8.69 5.28 -12.22
CA HIS A 104 -9.79 5.94 -11.53
C HIS A 104 -9.31 7.14 -10.72
N LEU A 105 -8.22 7.01 -9.94
CA LEU A 105 -7.66 8.13 -9.18
C LEU A 105 -7.14 9.27 -10.06
N ARG A 106 -6.62 8.97 -11.26
CA ARG A 106 -6.23 10.01 -12.24
C ARG A 106 -7.44 10.81 -12.74
N GLU A 107 -8.61 10.21 -12.81
CA GLU A 107 -9.85 10.89 -13.20
C GLU A 107 -10.42 11.73 -12.05
N ILE A 108 -10.53 11.17 -10.84
CA ILE A 108 -11.23 11.82 -9.71
C ILE A 108 -10.35 12.77 -8.89
N ASP A 109 -9.04 12.54 -8.81
CA ASP A 109 -8.09 13.40 -8.08
C ASP A 109 -6.72 13.47 -8.79
N PRO A 110 -6.67 14.08 -10.00
CA PRO A 110 -5.44 14.23 -10.76
C PRO A 110 -4.36 15.03 -10.01
N LYS A 111 -4.76 15.92 -9.08
CA LYS A 111 -3.83 16.74 -8.32
C LYS A 111 -3.03 15.90 -7.33
N THR A 112 -3.69 14.99 -6.61
CA THR A 112 -2.98 14.10 -5.68
C THR A 112 -2.10 13.12 -6.43
N VAL A 113 -2.58 12.57 -7.56
CA VAL A 113 -1.78 11.66 -8.39
C VAL A 113 -0.52 12.36 -8.90
N SER A 114 -0.65 13.54 -9.51
CA SER A 114 0.50 14.31 -10.01
C SER A 114 1.53 14.61 -8.90
N LYS A 115 1.07 14.95 -7.70
CA LYS A 115 1.96 15.16 -6.53
C LYS A 115 2.64 13.87 -6.10
N ALA A 116 1.95 12.73 -6.11
CA ALA A 116 2.53 11.45 -5.74
C ALA A 116 3.61 11.02 -6.75
N GLU A 117 3.35 11.21 -8.05
CA GLU A 117 4.25 10.90 -9.16
C GLU A 117 5.52 11.74 -9.14
N LYS A 118 5.39 13.06 -8.90
CA LYS A 118 6.53 13.99 -8.92
C LYS A 118 7.65 13.61 -7.97
N TYR A 119 7.31 13.09 -6.80
CA TYR A 119 8.25 12.72 -5.73
C TYR A 119 8.30 11.19 -5.52
N PHE A 120 8.01 10.41 -6.57
CA PHE A 120 7.97 8.95 -6.46
C PHE A 120 9.38 8.32 -6.46
N PHE A 121 10.36 9.00 -7.05
CA PHE A 121 11.72 8.51 -7.24
C PHE A 121 12.80 9.36 -6.57
N ASP A 122 12.39 10.35 -5.77
CA ASP A 122 13.30 11.17 -4.95
C ASP A 122 13.71 10.44 -3.66
#